data_AF-A0AAJ3AVD9-F1
#
_entry.id   AF-A0AAJ3AVD9-F1
#
_cell.length_a   1.000
_cell.length_b   1.000
_cell.length_c   1.000
_cell.angle_alpha   90.00
_cell.angle_beta   90.00
_cell.angle_gamma   90.00
#
_symmetry.space_group_name_H-M   'P 1'
#
loop_
_entity.id
_entity.type
_entity.pdbx_description
1 polymer ?
#
loop_
_entity_poly.entity_id
_entity_poly.type
_entity_poly.pdbx_seq_one_letter_code
_entity_poly.pdbx_strand_id
1 'polypeptide(L)'
;MSITEQQTVFIPPPASITTMSAPFAAITLQSLHENAVHTMSSPFNFSAEAFNLLKKTIAPFLNEETLNDIFFLPPLALSPQKPTPNRNTLRHLFESLAFINQPPTSYNDACHFFCHKNGQLHKLPPAFQQAVKKAIFELQGIEFYLDRIDSFWSAEHENYPITNKEYMARSMATQLQCVNLIRSQDMSLSLESVDLLLRLAHLNITPRAYFYTVALTQPEYAAHIPLIGAFLITRNAEDQGDHVNPCVLYLPGVKLQQFDSIAMMKTYLATHLINPIAPQNPLPACIALRQHTTLGDLIGRGALDLQHINLSPFSITPGFFNDHLQLLIDKHKQDITYLWSQPERLTAAATNQRPFEPRYPSNRSAFEFFSDCVINRAIPAVTAWRESQRPAVEPEDKPTSLKPIKLHFIYHQDLEDSRLLSVSNLLSAFLLKPPTLPLMKQGFFSWIVTELEHISGRKVELIEIDKKSAPELYTFDYISTSEQDAIDRWEQAVIAFIERTSQPTSPLDKFILLTRHSVVPDNVLGVTYHKGQFAIACAMSRMTPAHEIGHMLGAKHEAGAIIYDGWWSETIMRSQYQRSVWRADTYRFSDENREHIQAYLSQFE
;
A
#
# COMPACT_ATOMS: atom_id res chain seq x y z
N MET A 1 20.45 33.89 -9.25
CA MET A 1 19.05 34.32 -9.08
C MET A 1 18.43 33.41 -8.04
N SER A 2 18.07 33.97 -6.89
CA SER A 2 17.51 33.24 -5.75
C SER A 2 16.11 32.74 -6.08
N ILE A 3 15.89 31.43 -5.97
CA ILE A 3 14.57 30.81 -6.13
C ILE A 3 13.93 30.77 -4.74
N THR A 4 13.23 31.85 -4.41
CA THR A 4 12.24 31.89 -3.33
C THR A 4 10.92 32.31 -3.96
N GLU A 5 10.26 31.37 -4.62
CA GLU A 5 8.83 31.41 -4.91
C GLU A 5 8.31 29.99 -4.69
N GLN A 6 7.33 29.84 -3.80
CA GLN A 6 6.51 28.64 -3.72
C GLN A 6 5.81 28.47 -5.08
N GLN A 7 6.41 27.69 -5.98
CA GLN A 7 5.73 27.24 -7.19
C GLN A 7 4.53 26.41 -6.75
N THR A 8 3.33 26.99 -6.86
CA THR A 8 2.09 26.23 -6.83
C THR A 8 2.22 25.11 -7.85
N VAL A 9 2.28 23.86 -7.38
CA VAL A 9 2.31 22.70 -8.27
C VAL A 9 1.00 22.72 -9.06
N PHE A 10 1.08 22.69 -10.39
CA PHE A 10 -0.07 22.78 -11.28
C PHE A 10 -0.30 21.44 -11.95
N ILE A 11 -1.52 20.89 -11.86
CA ILE A 11 -1.89 19.70 -12.64
C ILE A 11 -2.12 20.15 -14.09
N PRO A 12 -1.30 19.70 -15.05
CA PRO A 12 -1.47 20.11 -16.44
C PRO A 12 -2.84 19.63 -16.96
N PRO A 13 -3.60 20.47 -17.69
CA PRO A 13 -4.85 20.07 -18.31
C PRO A 13 -4.64 18.88 -19.24
N PRO A 14 -5.59 17.93 -19.34
CA PRO A 14 -5.47 16.76 -20.20
C PRO A 14 -5.12 17.11 -21.66
N ALA A 15 -5.73 18.17 -22.20
CA ALA A 15 -5.46 18.69 -23.54
C ALA A 15 -4.00 19.16 -23.74
N SER A 16 -3.31 19.61 -22.70
CA SER A 16 -1.91 20.05 -22.83
C SER A 16 -0.94 18.88 -22.97
N ILE A 17 -1.32 17.68 -22.51
CA ILE A 17 -0.50 16.48 -22.60
C ILE A 17 -0.33 16.03 -24.06
N THR A 18 -1.34 16.26 -24.90
CA THR A 18 -1.33 15.78 -26.30
C THR A 18 -0.24 16.42 -27.16
N THR A 19 0.35 17.52 -26.69
CA THR A 19 1.46 18.23 -27.34
C THR A 19 2.78 18.11 -26.60
N MET A 20 2.84 17.37 -25.47
CA MET A 20 4.08 17.16 -24.72
C MET A 20 5.00 16.15 -25.43
N SER A 21 6.30 16.19 -25.10
CA SER A 21 7.22 15.14 -25.50
C SER A 21 7.09 13.91 -24.59
N ALA A 22 7.51 12.74 -25.10
CA ALA A 22 7.47 11.46 -24.40
C ALA A 22 8.00 11.52 -22.96
N PRO A 23 9.21 12.06 -22.71
CA PRO A 23 9.78 12.02 -21.37
C PRO A 23 9.01 12.89 -20.38
N PHE A 24 8.50 14.05 -20.80
CA PHE A 24 7.73 14.92 -19.92
C PHE A 24 6.36 14.32 -19.58
N ALA A 25 5.71 13.62 -20.51
CA ALA A 25 4.48 12.88 -20.20
C ALA A 25 4.75 11.71 -19.25
N ALA A 26 5.89 11.02 -19.38
CA ALA A 26 6.29 9.95 -18.46
C ALA A 26 6.60 10.49 -17.04
N ILE A 27 7.31 11.62 -16.93
CA ILE A 27 7.56 12.31 -15.65
C ILE A 27 6.24 12.74 -15.02
N THR A 28 5.35 13.36 -15.80
CA THR A 28 4.04 13.81 -15.33
C THR A 28 3.20 12.63 -14.83
N LEU A 29 3.16 11.53 -15.57
CA LEU A 29 2.46 10.30 -15.18
C LEU A 29 3.01 9.74 -13.87
N GLN A 30 4.33 9.64 -13.73
CA GLN A 30 4.97 9.17 -12.50
C GLN A 30 4.61 10.05 -11.31
N SER A 31 4.81 11.37 -11.41
CA SER A 31 4.57 12.30 -10.30
C SER A 31 3.09 12.36 -9.90
N LEU A 32 2.17 12.35 -10.86
CA LEU A 32 0.73 12.32 -10.57
C LEU A 32 0.30 11.01 -9.92
N HIS A 33 0.89 9.88 -10.34
CA HIS A 33 0.64 8.58 -9.73
C HIS A 33 1.17 8.52 -8.29
N GLU A 34 2.42 8.95 -8.05
CA GLU A 34 3.01 9.02 -6.70
C GLU A 34 2.19 9.91 -5.78
N ASN A 35 1.78 11.09 -6.25
CA ASN A 35 0.92 11.98 -5.48
C ASN A 35 -0.46 11.36 -5.25
N ALA A 36 -1.08 10.70 -6.23
CA ALA A 36 -2.36 10.02 -6.03
C ALA A 36 -2.27 8.89 -4.99
N VAL A 37 -1.19 8.11 -5.02
CA VAL A 37 -0.89 7.10 -4.00
C VAL A 37 -0.72 7.76 -2.63
N HIS A 38 -0.03 8.90 -2.55
CA HIS A 38 0.11 9.68 -1.31
C HIS A 38 -1.21 10.24 -0.79
N THR A 39 -2.03 10.84 -1.65
CA THR A 39 -3.40 11.30 -1.33
C THR A 39 -4.24 10.16 -0.76
N MET A 40 -4.07 8.95 -1.28
CA MET A 40 -4.75 7.72 -0.83
C MET A 40 -4.04 7.02 0.34
N SER A 41 -2.81 7.41 0.72
CA SER A 41 -2.03 6.78 1.78
C SER A 41 -2.48 7.25 3.17
N SER A 42 -2.79 8.55 3.26
CA SER A 42 -3.21 9.30 4.44
C SER A 42 -4.57 8.88 5.06
N PRO A 43 -5.64 8.55 4.30
CA PRO A 43 -6.98 8.43 4.87
C PRO A 43 -7.46 6.98 4.86
N PHE A 44 -8.52 6.72 5.62
CA PHE A 44 -9.14 5.39 5.79
C PHE A 44 -8.39 4.44 6.72
N ASN A 45 -7.55 4.96 7.62
CA ASN A 45 -7.28 4.23 8.85
C ASN A 45 -8.40 4.52 9.86
N PHE A 46 -9.55 3.85 9.69
CA PHE A 46 -10.71 4.07 10.55
C PHE A 46 -10.43 3.82 12.02
N SER A 47 -9.52 2.91 12.34
CA SER A 47 -9.12 2.64 13.70
C SER A 47 -8.25 3.75 14.28
N ALA A 48 -7.36 4.36 13.49
CA ALA A 48 -6.64 5.57 13.90
C ALA A 48 -7.60 6.73 14.16
N GLU A 49 -8.59 6.92 13.29
CA GLU A 49 -9.63 7.94 13.45
C GLU A 49 -10.50 7.70 14.68
N ALA A 50 -10.92 6.45 14.91
CA ALA A 50 -11.68 6.04 16.09
C ALA A 50 -10.87 6.25 17.38
N PHE A 51 -9.58 5.94 17.33
CA PHE A 51 -8.66 6.17 18.42
C PHE A 51 -8.45 7.66 18.70
N ASN A 52 -8.30 8.48 17.65
CA ASN A 52 -8.18 9.93 17.77
C ASN A 52 -9.44 10.55 18.37
N LEU A 53 -10.64 10.09 17.97
CA LEU A 53 -11.90 10.50 18.58
C LEU A 53 -11.88 10.21 20.08
N LEU A 54 -11.54 8.98 20.48
CA LEU A 54 -11.45 8.60 21.89
C LEU A 54 -10.46 9.50 22.62
N LYS A 55 -9.22 9.57 22.12
CA LYS A 55 -8.13 10.31 22.73
C LYS A 55 -8.54 11.76 22.97
N LYS A 56 -9.08 12.44 21.96
CA LYS A 56 -9.56 13.82 22.08
C LYS A 56 -10.68 13.96 23.12
N THR A 57 -11.56 12.97 23.19
CA THR A 57 -12.70 12.95 24.11
C THR A 57 -12.28 12.78 25.57
N ILE A 58 -11.25 11.97 25.83
CA ILE A 58 -10.83 11.64 27.21
C ILE A 58 -9.63 12.43 27.71
N ALA A 59 -8.79 12.97 26.82
CA ALA A 59 -7.57 13.71 27.17
C ALA A 59 -7.77 14.77 28.27
N PRO A 60 -8.87 15.55 28.32
CA PRO A 60 -9.08 16.54 29.38
C PRO A 60 -9.19 15.97 30.80
N PHE A 61 -9.38 14.65 30.94
CA PHE A 61 -9.59 13.97 32.21
C PHE A 61 -8.40 13.10 32.64
N LEU A 62 -7.42 12.92 31.75
CA LEU A 62 -6.24 12.10 31.99
C LEU A 62 -5.10 13.01 32.46
N ASN A 63 -4.41 12.61 33.51
CA ASN A 63 -3.19 13.28 33.94
C ASN A 63 -1.97 12.53 33.37
N GLU A 64 -1.94 11.20 33.53
CA GLU A 64 -0.86 10.31 33.04
C GLU A 64 -1.36 8.91 32.65
N GLU A 65 -2.63 8.60 32.93
CA GLU A 65 -3.21 7.28 32.70
C GLU A 65 -3.29 6.96 31.20
N THR A 66 -2.83 5.77 30.79
CA THR A 66 -3.00 5.25 29.44
C THR A 66 -4.30 4.45 29.32
N LEU A 67 -4.71 4.11 28.09
CA LEU A 67 -5.89 3.27 27.86
C LEU A 67 -5.78 1.87 28.46
N ASN A 68 -4.57 1.40 28.76
CA ASN A 68 -4.34 0.12 29.45
C ASN A 68 -4.54 0.24 30.96
N ASP A 69 -4.42 1.44 31.51
CA ASP A 69 -4.54 1.71 32.95
C ASP A 69 -5.99 1.99 33.36
N ILE A 70 -6.89 2.04 32.37
CA ILE A 70 -8.32 2.31 32.55
C ILE A 70 -9.09 1.01 32.33
N PHE A 71 -9.87 0.62 33.32
CA PHE A 71 -10.63 -0.63 33.34
C PHE A 71 -12.12 -0.37 33.37
N PHE A 72 -12.92 -1.23 32.74
CA PHE A 72 -14.36 -1.22 32.90
C PHE A 72 -14.83 -2.39 33.77
N LEU A 73 -15.74 -2.11 34.70
CA LEU A 73 -16.32 -3.11 35.60
C LEU A 73 -17.84 -2.95 35.71
N PRO A 74 -18.60 -4.06 35.76
CA PRO A 74 -20.02 -4.00 36.07
C PRO A 74 -20.24 -3.59 37.54
N PRO A 75 -21.40 -3.01 37.89
CA PRO A 75 -21.67 -2.48 39.23
C PRO A 75 -21.47 -3.50 40.37
N LEU A 76 -21.75 -4.78 40.10
CA LEU A 76 -21.68 -5.88 41.07
C LEU A 76 -20.26 -6.45 41.27
N ALA A 77 -19.26 -6.03 40.48
CA ALA A 77 -17.89 -6.54 40.56
C ALA A 77 -16.98 -5.75 41.53
N LEU A 78 -17.53 -4.77 42.27
CA LEU A 78 -16.81 -3.86 43.16
C LEU A 78 -16.36 -4.50 44.49
N SER A 79 -15.75 -5.68 44.47
CA SER A 79 -15.07 -6.23 45.66
C SER A 79 -13.57 -5.91 45.61
N PRO A 80 -12.97 -5.31 46.66
CA PRO A 80 -11.55 -4.93 46.68
C PRO A 80 -10.56 -6.11 46.56
N GLN A 81 -11.03 -7.35 46.57
CA GLN A 81 -10.19 -8.56 46.60
C GLN A 81 -10.14 -9.33 45.27
N LYS A 82 -10.98 -9.01 44.27
CA LYS A 82 -10.93 -9.72 42.97
C LYS A 82 -9.98 -9.00 42.01
N PRO A 83 -9.02 -9.71 41.38
CA PRO A 83 -8.19 -9.12 40.34
C PRO A 83 -9.06 -8.66 39.17
N THR A 84 -8.79 -7.47 38.65
CA THR A 84 -9.39 -6.99 37.40
C THR A 84 -9.02 -7.95 36.28
N PRO A 85 -9.98 -8.46 35.49
CA PRO A 85 -9.66 -9.31 34.35
C PRO A 85 -8.72 -8.55 33.39
N ASN A 86 -7.59 -9.16 33.02
CA ASN A 86 -6.58 -8.55 32.14
C ASN A 86 -7.13 -8.03 30.79
N ARG A 87 -8.33 -8.47 30.39
CA ARG A 87 -8.99 -8.06 29.15
C ARG A 87 -10.04 -6.95 29.32
N ASN A 88 -10.37 -6.50 30.53
CA ASN A 88 -11.39 -5.46 30.73
C ASN A 88 -10.79 -4.03 30.69
N THR A 89 -9.86 -3.78 29.78
CA THR A 89 -9.25 -2.46 29.61
C THR A 89 -10.05 -1.61 28.62
N LEU A 90 -9.91 -0.29 28.73
CA LEU A 90 -10.46 0.64 27.75
C LEU A 90 -9.88 0.35 26.37
N ARG A 91 -8.57 0.05 26.29
CA ARG A 91 -7.93 -0.39 25.03
C ARG A 91 -8.66 -1.56 24.37
N HIS A 92 -8.93 -2.63 25.13
CA HIS A 92 -9.58 -3.81 24.59
C HIS A 92 -11.02 -3.53 24.10
N LEU A 93 -11.78 -2.73 24.86
CA LEU A 93 -13.12 -2.29 24.46
C LEU A 93 -13.08 -1.54 23.13
N PHE A 94 -12.13 -0.62 22.96
CA PHE A 94 -11.97 0.14 21.72
C PHE A 94 -11.50 -0.71 20.54
N GLU A 95 -10.57 -1.64 20.77
CA GLU A 95 -10.17 -2.60 19.74
C GLU A 95 -11.35 -3.43 19.28
N SER A 96 -12.15 -3.99 20.20
CA SER A 96 -13.35 -4.73 19.84
C SER A 96 -14.35 -3.88 19.06
N LEU A 97 -14.54 -2.61 19.39
CA LEU A 97 -15.41 -1.72 18.62
C LEU A 97 -14.86 -1.44 17.21
N ALA A 98 -13.58 -1.09 17.08
CA ALA A 98 -12.98 -0.75 15.79
C ALA A 98 -12.83 -1.97 14.85
N PHE A 99 -12.63 -3.17 15.40
CA PHE A 99 -12.36 -4.39 14.63
C PHE A 99 -13.55 -5.34 14.52
N ILE A 100 -14.40 -5.40 15.53
CA ILE A 100 -15.51 -6.36 15.60
C ILE A 100 -16.85 -5.64 15.51
N ASN A 101 -16.87 -4.29 15.57
CA ASN A 101 -18.09 -3.48 15.58
C ASN A 101 -19.09 -3.91 16.68
N GLN A 102 -18.55 -4.49 17.76
CA GLN A 102 -19.32 -4.90 18.92
C GLN A 102 -18.44 -4.74 20.15
N PRO A 103 -19.00 -4.26 21.27
CA PRO A 103 -18.28 -4.27 22.52
C PRO A 103 -18.03 -5.73 22.97
N PRO A 104 -16.98 -6.00 23.76
CA PRO A 104 -16.79 -7.31 24.37
C PRO A 104 -18.01 -7.72 25.18
N THR A 105 -18.30 -9.02 25.26
CA THR A 105 -19.43 -9.56 26.06
C THR A 105 -19.34 -9.21 27.55
N SER A 106 -18.15 -8.85 28.04
CA SER A 106 -17.94 -8.37 29.41
C SER A 106 -18.37 -6.91 29.64
N TYR A 107 -18.67 -6.16 28.58
CA TYR A 107 -19.08 -4.76 28.63
C TYR A 107 -20.59 -4.61 28.38
N ASN A 108 -21.23 -3.71 29.15
CA ASN A 108 -22.56 -3.19 28.87
C ASN A 108 -22.70 -1.75 29.42
N ASP A 109 -23.81 -1.08 29.12
CA ASP A 109 -24.04 0.31 29.51
C ASP A 109 -24.09 0.56 31.02
N ALA A 110 -24.25 -0.49 31.83
CA ALA A 110 -24.20 -0.40 33.30
C ALA A 110 -22.76 -0.38 33.83
N CYS A 111 -21.75 -0.71 33.02
CA CYS A 111 -20.36 -0.65 33.43
C CYS A 111 -19.91 0.77 33.77
N HIS A 112 -18.93 0.85 34.68
CA HIS A 112 -18.21 2.06 35.04
C HIS A 112 -16.71 1.90 34.78
N PHE A 113 -16.04 3.01 34.50
CA PHE A 113 -14.61 3.08 34.26
C PHE A 113 -13.83 3.47 35.53
N PHE A 114 -12.70 2.80 35.73
CA PHE A 114 -11.84 2.92 36.89
C PHE A 114 -10.37 3.01 36.46
N CYS A 115 -9.52 3.52 37.34
CA CYS A 115 -8.07 3.50 37.20
C CYS A 115 -7.42 3.08 38.53
N HIS A 116 -6.20 2.55 38.49
CA HIS A 116 -5.43 2.32 39.70
C HIS A 116 -4.66 3.57 40.10
N LYS A 117 -4.82 4.01 41.35
CA LYS A 117 -3.96 5.04 41.98
C LYS A 117 -3.47 4.51 43.32
N ASN A 118 -2.15 4.52 43.53
CA ASN A 118 -1.51 4.02 44.75
C ASN A 118 -1.95 2.59 45.13
N GLY A 119 -2.12 1.71 44.13
CA GLY A 119 -2.55 0.32 44.33
C GLY A 119 -4.05 0.15 44.62
N GLN A 120 -4.82 1.22 44.77
CA GLN A 120 -6.28 1.17 44.96
C GLN A 120 -7.02 1.50 43.68
N LEU A 121 -8.22 0.93 43.53
CA LEU A 121 -9.08 1.17 42.38
C LEU A 121 -9.95 2.40 42.62
N HIS A 122 -9.80 3.43 41.78
CA HIS A 122 -10.56 4.67 41.84
C HIS A 122 -11.52 4.78 40.67
N LYS A 123 -12.79 5.07 40.96
CA LYS A 123 -13.80 5.36 39.93
C LYS A 123 -13.47 6.70 39.26
N LEU A 124 -13.43 6.73 37.93
CA LEU A 124 -13.21 7.96 37.18
C LEU A 124 -14.43 8.90 37.27
N PRO A 125 -14.25 10.23 37.18
CA PRO A 125 -15.31 11.21 37.40
C PRO A 125 -16.54 11.01 36.50
N PRO A 126 -17.76 11.42 36.91
CA PRO A 126 -18.97 11.28 36.09
C PRO A 126 -18.85 11.84 34.67
N ALA A 127 -18.14 12.97 34.51
CA ALA A 127 -17.87 13.57 33.20
C ALA A 127 -17.04 12.65 32.28
N PHE A 128 -16.04 11.95 32.83
CA PHE A 128 -15.26 10.94 32.10
C PHE A 128 -16.16 9.78 31.66
N GLN A 129 -17.00 9.27 32.57
CA GLN A 129 -17.93 8.17 32.28
C GLN A 129 -18.82 8.52 31.09
N GLN A 130 -19.40 9.72 31.10
CA GLN A 130 -20.28 10.21 30.05
C GLN A 130 -19.52 10.40 28.73
N ALA A 131 -18.32 10.97 28.77
CA ALA A 131 -17.49 11.19 27.60
C ALA A 131 -17.13 9.89 26.89
N VAL A 132 -16.68 8.87 27.64
CA VAL A 132 -16.37 7.55 27.06
C VAL A 132 -17.60 6.86 26.50
N LYS A 133 -18.74 6.87 27.22
CA LYS A 133 -19.98 6.26 26.72
C LYS A 133 -20.47 6.93 25.44
N LYS A 134 -20.33 8.27 25.34
CA LYS A 134 -20.64 9.01 24.11
C LYS A 134 -19.72 8.59 22.96
N ALA A 135 -18.40 8.51 23.20
CA ALA A 135 -17.46 8.06 22.18
C ALA A 135 -17.74 6.63 21.71
N ILE A 136 -18.07 5.71 22.63
CA ILE A 136 -18.47 4.34 22.29
C ILE A 136 -19.71 4.34 21.41
N PHE A 137 -20.74 5.10 21.77
CA PHE A 137 -21.97 5.22 20.99
C PHE A 137 -21.70 5.75 19.57
N GLU A 138 -20.86 6.79 19.44
CA GLU A 138 -20.46 7.33 18.12
C GLU A 138 -19.73 6.28 17.28
N LEU A 139 -18.80 5.52 17.87
CA LEU A 139 -18.04 4.47 17.16
C LEU A 139 -18.85 3.22 16.80
N GLN A 140 -19.99 3.00 17.46
CA GLN A 140 -20.98 1.98 17.11
C GLN A 140 -21.94 2.45 16.01
N GLY A 141 -21.89 3.71 15.62
CA GLY A 141 -22.66 4.25 14.51
C GLY A 141 -21.89 4.15 13.20
N ILE A 142 -22.51 3.58 12.16
CA ILE A 142 -21.91 3.56 10.81
C ILE A 142 -21.63 4.97 10.28
N GLU A 143 -22.47 5.94 10.66
CA GLU A 143 -22.36 7.35 10.24
C GLU A 143 -20.97 7.93 10.55
N PHE A 144 -20.34 7.55 11.69
CA PHE A 144 -18.98 7.99 12.00
C PHE A 144 -17.98 7.66 10.87
N TYR A 145 -18.10 6.48 10.27
CA TYR A 145 -17.20 5.99 9.22
C TYR A 145 -17.56 6.60 7.87
N LEU A 146 -18.85 6.72 7.56
CA LEU A 146 -19.32 7.34 6.32
C LEU A 146 -18.98 8.84 6.27
N ASP A 147 -19.19 9.56 7.37
CA ASP A 147 -18.82 10.97 7.51
C ASP A 147 -17.32 11.20 7.34
N ARG A 148 -16.48 10.27 7.79
CA ARG A 148 -15.02 10.34 7.60
C ARG A 148 -14.62 10.16 6.14
N ILE A 149 -15.32 9.30 5.41
CA ILE A 149 -15.12 9.19 3.96
C ILE A 149 -15.49 10.50 3.27
N ASP A 150 -16.67 11.04 3.58
CA ASP A 150 -17.15 12.29 2.97
C ASP A 150 -16.24 13.48 3.34
N SER A 151 -15.79 13.55 4.59
CA SER A 151 -14.85 14.56 5.09
C SER A 151 -13.52 14.48 4.35
N PHE A 152 -12.97 13.28 4.15
CA PHE A 152 -11.72 13.12 3.42
C PHE A 152 -11.84 13.62 1.98
N TRP A 153 -12.88 13.19 1.26
CA TRP A 153 -13.04 13.54 -0.15
C TRP A 153 -13.36 15.02 -0.37
N SER A 154 -13.99 15.65 0.62
CA SER A 154 -14.34 17.08 0.62
C SER A 154 -13.25 17.98 1.21
N ALA A 155 -12.26 17.41 1.90
CA ALA A 155 -11.14 18.17 2.45
C ALA A 155 -10.27 18.75 1.34
N GLU A 156 -9.69 19.92 1.62
CA GLU A 156 -8.68 20.53 0.78
C GLU A 156 -7.46 19.61 0.68
N HIS A 157 -6.93 19.48 -0.54
CA HIS A 157 -5.79 18.65 -0.81
C HIS A 157 -4.50 19.30 -0.27
N GLU A 158 -3.62 18.52 0.36
CA GLU A 158 -2.38 19.00 1.01
C GLU A 158 -1.56 19.97 0.15
N ASN A 159 -1.36 19.62 -1.12
CA ASN A 159 -0.53 20.38 -2.05
C ASN A 159 -1.29 21.27 -3.06
N TYR A 160 -2.63 21.25 -3.09
CA TYR A 160 -3.41 21.93 -4.14
C TYR A 160 -4.69 22.57 -3.58
N PRO A 161 -5.06 23.79 -4.00
CA PRO A 161 -6.24 24.51 -3.50
C PRO A 161 -7.55 24.00 -4.12
N ILE A 162 -7.76 22.68 -4.08
CA ILE A 162 -8.92 21.96 -4.57
C ILE A 162 -9.19 20.80 -3.61
N THR A 163 -10.38 20.20 -3.67
CA THR A 163 -10.69 19.03 -2.82
C THR A 163 -9.89 17.79 -3.25
N ASN A 164 -9.70 16.83 -2.33
CA ASN A 164 -9.09 15.53 -2.66
C ASN A 164 -9.83 14.83 -3.82
N LYS A 165 -11.16 14.90 -3.86
CA LYS A 165 -11.96 14.34 -4.95
C LYS A 165 -11.64 15.01 -6.29
N GLU A 166 -11.61 16.34 -6.30
CA GLU A 166 -11.32 17.10 -7.51
C GLU A 166 -9.89 16.89 -7.99
N TYR A 167 -8.93 16.83 -7.05
CA TYR A 167 -7.54 16.47 -7.34
C TYR A 167 -7.47 15.10 -8.04
N MET A 168 -8.08 14.08 -7.45
CA MET A 168 -8.05 12.71 -8.00
C MET A 168 -8.75 12.62 -9.36
N ALA A 169 -9.85 13.35 -9.57
CA ALA A 169 -10.53 13.42 -10.85
C ALA A 169 -9.66 14.07 -11.94
N ARG A 170 -9.03 15.22 -11.63
CA ARG A 170 -8.11 15.90 -12.56
C ARG A 170 -6.87 15.04 -12.84
N SER A 171 -6.32 14.41 -11.79
CA SER A 171 -5.18 13.50 -11.89
C SER A 171 -5.51 12.31 -12.79
N MET A 172 -6.67 11.66 -12.62
CA MET A 172 -7.11 10.57 -13.50
C MET A 172 -7.18 10.99 -14.97
N ALA A 173 -7.79 12.15 -15.25
CA ALA A 173 -7.94 12.67 -16.59
C ALA A 173 -6.59 12.94 -17.26
N THR A 174 -5.65 13.55 -16.53
CA THR A 174 -4.32 13.86 -17.03
C THR A 174 -3.47 12.60 -17.19
N GLN A 175 -3.49 11.68 -16.22
CA GLN A 175 -2.79 10.40 -16.31
C GLN A 175 -3.27 9.57 -17.50
N LEU A 176 -4.58 9.56 -17.80
CA LEU A 176 -5.12 8.88 -18.98
C LEU A 176 -4.47 9.40 -20.27
N GLN A 177 -4.31 10.72 -20.42
CA GLN A 177 -3.67 11.29 -21.60
C GLN A 177 -2.16 11.05 -21.65
N CYS A 178 -1.48 10.99 -20.50
CA CYS A 178 -0.08 10.58 -20.45
C CYS A 178 0.08 9.12 -20.91
N VAL A 179 -0.78 8.22 -20.44
CA VAL A 179 -0.82 6.82 -20.86
C VAL A 179 -1.09 6.71 -22.36
N ASN A 180 -2.05 7.50 -22.86
CA ASN A 180 -2.37 7.53 -24.29
C ASN A 180 -1.14 7.93 -25.13
N LEU A 181 -0.44 9.01 -24.77
CA LEU A 181 0.74 9.48 -25.48
C LEU A 181 1.90 8.48 -25.43
N ILE A 182 2.24 7.98 -24.24
CA ILE A 182 3.35 7.04 -24.06
C ILE A 182 3.10 5.76 -24.86
N ARG A 183 1.87 5.24 -24.81
CA ARG A 183 1.51 4.01 -25.53
C ARG A 183 1.29 4.20 -27.03
N SER A 184 1.05 5.43 -27.48
CA SER A 184 1.08 5.77 -28.90
C SER A 184 2.50 5.71 -29.45
N GLN A 185 3.50 6.08 -28.65
CA GLN A 185 4.90 6.14 -29.09
C GLN A 185 5.59 4.78 -29.14
N ASP A 186 5.27 3.88 -28.21
CA ASP A 186 5.76 2.49 -28.23
C ASP A 186 4.90 1.55 -29.10
N MET A 187 3.89 2.10 -29.79
CA MET A 187 2.92 1.38 -30.63
C MET A 187 2.13 0.28 -29.89
N SER A 188 2.06 0.34 -28.55
CA SER A 188 1.24 -0.57 -27.75
C SER A 188 -0.23 -0.19 -27.68
N LEU A 189 -0.61 0.98 -28.23
CA LEU A 189 -1.98 1.33 -28.61
C LEU A 189 -2.08 1.55 -30.12
N SER A 190 -3.19 1.11 -30.73
CA SER A 190 -3.51 1.40 -32.12
C SER A 190 -3.88 2.87 -32.30
N LEU A 191 -3.69 3.41 -33.51
CA LEU A 191 -4.04 4.80 -33.83
C LEU A 191 -5.53 5.09 -33.59
N GLU A 192 -6.39 4.12 -33.84
CA GLU A 192 -7.83 4.20 -33.56
C GLU A 192 -8.10 4.30 -32.05
N SER A 193 -7.40 3.51 -31.23
CA SER A 193 -7.53 3.57 -29.78
C SER A 193 -7.01 4.90 -29.23
N VAL A 194 -5.94 5.42 -29.82
CA VAL A 194 -5.39 6.74 -29.48
C VAL A 194 -6.40 7.85 -29.80
N ASP A 195 -7.02 7.84 -30.97
CA ASP A 195 -8.08 8.80 -31.36
C ASP A 195 -9.27 8.75 -30.39
N LEU A 196 -9.72 7.55 -30.01
CA LEU A 196 -10.80 7.39 -29.04
C LEU A 196 -10.42 8.04 -27.69
N LEU A 197 -9.23 7.77 -27.18
CA LEU A 197 -8.78 8.32 -25.89
C LEU A 197 -8.54 9.83 -25.93
N LEU A 198 -8.08 10.38 -27.05
CA LEU A 198 -7.91 11.84 -27.22
C LEU A 198 -9.24 12.60 -27.06
N ARG A 199 -10.38 11.96 -27.34
CA ARG A 199 -11.70 12.59 -27.16
C ARG A 199 -11.98 12.90 -25.69
N LEU A 200 -11.42 12.12 -24.77
CA LEU A 200 -11.52 12.35 -23.33
C LEU A 200 -10.65 13.52 -22.85
N ALA A 201 -9.75 14.05 -23.69
CA ALA A 201 -8.99 15.27 -23.40
C ALA A 201 -9.82 16.56 -23.64
N HIS A 202 -10.85 16.47 -24.48
CA HIS A 202 -11.65 17.61 -24.96
C HIS A 202 -13.16 17.36 -24.83
N LEU A 203 -13.64 17.15 -23.60
CA LEU A 203 -15.04 16.80 -23.30
C LEU A 203 -16.07 17.84 -23.76
N ASN A 204 -15.65 19.08 -24.04
CA ASN A 204 -16.55 20.19 -24.45
C ASN A 204 -16.78 20.30 -25.97
N ILE A 205 -16.02 19.56 -26.80
CA ILE A 205 -15.92 19.86 -28.24
C ILE A 205 -16.21 18.63 -29.11
N THR A 206 -16.35 17.42 -28.54
CA THR A 206 -16.30 16.17 -29.30
C THR A 206 -17.65 15.67 -29.81
N PRO A 207 -17.87 15.55 -31.14
CA PRO A 207 -18.91 14.70 -31.71
C PRO A 207 -18.37 13.30 -32.09
N ARG A 208 -19.28 12.30 -32.09
CA ARG A 208 -19.12 10.93 -32.66
C ARG A 208 -18.19 9.94 -31.95
N ALA A 209 -18.30 9.79 -30.64
CA ALA A 209 -17.93 8.55 -29.97
C ALA A 209 -19.08 8.09 -29.07
N TYR A 210 -19.18 6.79 -28.85
CA TYR A 210 -20.21 6.22 -27.99
C TYR A 210 -19.58 5.70 -26.71
N PHE A 211 -20.20 6.04 -25.59
CA PHE A 211 -19.74 5.70 -24.26
C PHE A 211 -20.73 4.77 -23.60
N TYR A 212 -20.23 3.71 -22.98
CA TYR A 212 -21.07 2.70 -22.33
C TYR A 212 -20.58 2.41 -20.92
N THR A 213 -21.53 2.26 -20.00
CA THR A 213 -21.30 1.51 -18.78
C THR A 213 -21.47 0.02 -19.07
N VAL A 214 -20.82 -0.81 -18.27
CA VAL A 214 -20.83 -2.27 -18.45
C VAL A 214 -21.50 -2.92 -17.24
N ALA A 215 -22.41 -3.87 -17.49
CA ALA A 215 -23.05 -4.65 -16.43
C ALA A 215 -23.18 -6.12 -16.84
N LEU A 216 -23.21 -7.00 -15.84
CA LEU A 216 -23.61 -8.39 -16.01
C LEU A 216 -25.10 -8.50 -15.69
N THR A 217 -25.90 -8.93 -16.66
CA THR A 217 -27.35 -9.08 -16.51
C THR A 217 -27.78 -10.50 -16.78
N GLN A 218 -28.52 -11.08 -15.84
CA GLN A 218 -29.10 -12.40 -16.00
C GLN A 218 -30.59 -12.33 -15.60
N PRO A 219 -31.50 -12.13 -16.57
CA PRO A 219 -32.93 -11.93 -16.33
C PRO A 219 -33.60 -13.10 -15.60
N GLU A 220 -33.19 -14.34 -15.87
CA GLU A 220 -33.79 -15.54 -15.23
C GLU A 220 -33.62 -15.54 -13.71
N TYR A 221 -32.57 -14.87 -13.22
CA TYR A 221 -32.25 -14.77 -11.79
C TYR A 221 -32.50 -13.36 -11.24
N ALA A 222 -33.18 -12.49 -12.01
CA ALA A 222 -33.38 -11.07 -11.69
C ALA A 222 -32.08 -10.35 -11.29
N ALA A 223 -30.94 -10.77 -11.86
CA ALA A 223 -29.63 -10.28 -11.47
C ALA A 223 -29.17 -9.15 -12.41
N HIS A 224 -28.75 -8.03 -11.80
CA HIS A 224 -28.09 -6.92 -12.47
C HIS A 224 -26.88 -6.48 -11.65
N ILE A 225 -25.67 -6.78 -12.15
CA ILE A 225 -24.40 -6.54 -11.47
C ILE A 225 -23.59 -5.52 -12.28
N PRO A 226 -23.66 -4.22 -11.95
CA PRO A 226 -22.88 -3.20 -12.64
C PRO A 226 -21.38 -3.36 -12.35
N LEU A 227 -20.55 -3.16 -13.37
CA LEU A 227 -19.11 -3.00 -13.21
C LEU A 227 -18.83 -1.53 -12.89
N ILE A 228 -18.87 -1.20 -11.60
CA ILE A 228 -18.73 0.16 -11.10
C ILE A 228 -17.31 0.67 -11.37
N GLY A 229 -17.22 1.87 -11.96
CA GLY A 229 -15.96 2.45 -12.40
C GLY A 229 -15.44 1.90 -13.73
N ALA A 230 -16.12 0.92 -14.36
CA ALA A 230 -15.80 0.52 -15.72
C ALA A 230 -16.47 1.45 -16.73
N PHE A 231 -15.76 1.78 -17.82
CA PHE A 231 -16.38 2.40 -18.98
C PHE A 231 -15.73 1.90 -20.28
N LEU A 232 -16.55 1.88 -21.33
CA LEU A 232 -16.14 1.54 -22.68
C LEU A 232 -16.32 2.77 -23.57
N ILE A 233 -15.33 3.05 -24.41
CA ILE A 233 -15.45 4.01 -25.50
C ILE A 233 -15.33 3.27 -26.84
N THR A 234 -16.23 3.58 -27.77
CA THR A 234 -16.27 2.96 -29.10
C THR A 234 -16.37 4.03 -30.19
N ARG A 235 -15.97 3.66 -31.40
CA ARG A 235 -16.10 4.52 -32.58
C ARG A 235 -17.54 4.59 -33.09
N ASN A 236 -18.19 3.43 -33.18
CA ASN A 236 -19.56 3.28 -33.68
C ASN A 236 -20.49 2.74 -32.59
N ALA A 237 -21.80 2.90 -32.77
CA ALA A 237 -22.79 2.36 -31.85
C ALA A 237 -22.72 0.81 -31.80
N GLU A 238 -23.19 0.20 -30.71
CA GLU A 238 -23.14 -1.27 -30.53
C GLU A 238 -23.92 -2.03 -31.62
N ASP A 239 -25.02 -1.45 -32.09
CA ASP A 239 -25.96 -2.03 -33.05
C ASP A 239 -25.56 -1.81 -34.53
N GLN A 240 -24.52 -1.02 -34.80
CA GLN A 240 -24.01 -0.86 -36.16
C GLN A 240 -23.22 -2.12 -36.55
N GLY A 241 -23.82 -2.93 -37.44
CA GLY A 241 -23.40 -4.27 -37.84
C GLY A 241 -22.04 -4.44 -38.55
N ASP A 242 -21.09 -3.54 -38.33
CA ASP A 242 -19.71 -3.73 -38.75
C ASP A 242 -18.97 -4.64 -37.74
N HIS A 243 -18.36 -5.71 -38.24
CA HIS A 243 -17.52 -6.61 -37.43
C HIS A 243 -16.27 -5.93 -36.85
N VAL A 244 -15.92 -4.73 -37.36
CA VAL A 244 -14.79 -3.92 -36.90
C VAL A 244 -15.34 -2.65 -36.26
N ASN A 245 -15.29 -2.59 -34.92
CA ASN A 245 -15.67 -1.43 -34.13
C ASN A 245 -14.65 -1.26 -33.00
N PRO A 246 -13.50 -0.61 -33.29
CA PRO A 246 -12.43 -0.45 -32.32
C PRO A 246 -12.95 0.17 -31.05
N CYS A 247 -12.55 -0.38 -29.92
CA CYS A 247 -13.00 0.07 -28.61
C CYS A 247 -11.90 -0.03 -27.56
N VAL A 248 -12.01 0.85 -26.56
CA VAL A 248 -11.11 0.89 -25.43
C VAL A 248 -11.91 0.71 -24.15
N LEU A 249 -11.53 -0.28 -23.36
CA LEU A 249 -12.14 -0.61 -22.07
C LEU A 249 -11.22 -0.16 -20.94
N TYR A 250 -11.78 0.64 -20.03
CA TYR A 250 -11.17 0.95 -18.75
C TYR A 250 -11.85 0.12 -17.65
N LEU A 251 -11.03 -0.57 -16.85
CA LEU A 251 -11.43 -1.26 -15.63
C LEU A 251 -10.54 -0.78 -14.48
N PRO A 252 -11.10 -0.36 -13.33
CA PRO A 252 -10.32 0.05 -12.16
C PRO A 252 -9.30 -1.03 -11.74
N GLY A 253 -8.07 -0.61 -11.42
CA GLY A 253 -6.99 -1.50 -10.99
C GLY A 253 -6.34 -2.35 -12.08
N VAL A 254 -6.70 -2.15 -13.36
CA VAL A 254 -6.23 -2.98 -14.49
C VAL A 254 -5.63 -2.10 -15.57
N LYS A 255 -4.73 -2.67 -16.38
CA LYS A 255 -4.21 -1.98 -17.57
C LYS A 255 -5.35 -1.60 -18.52
N LEU A 256 -5.21 -0.44 -19.18
CA LEU A 256 -6.14 0.01 -20.23
C LEU A 256 -6.11 -0.95 -21.43
N GLN A 257 -7.28 -1.41 -21.89
CA GLN A 257 -7.39 -2.50 -22.86
C GLN A 257 -8.00 -2.01 -24.16
N GLN A 258 -7.45 -2.43 -25.29
CA GLN A 258 -7.99 -2.16 -26.62
C GLN A 258 -8.49 -3.43 -27.26
N PHE A 259 -9.52 -3.31 -28.11
CA PHE A 259 -10.07 -4.40 -28.89
C PHE A 259 -10.51 -3.90 -30.26
N ASP A 260 -10.48 -4.78 -31.25
CA ASP A 260 -10.92 -4.47 -32.61
C ASP A 260 -12.45 -4.45 -32.75
N SER A 261 -13.16 -5.05 -31.79
CA SER A 261 -14.62 -5.09 -31.75
C SER A 261 -15.19 -5.25 -30.34
N ILE A 262 -16.46 -4.84 -30.17
CA ILE A 262 -17.24 -5.07 -28.95
C ILE A 262 -17.38 -6.57 -28.66
N ALA A 263 -17.53 -7.40 -29.69
CA ALA A 263 -17.62 -8.85 -29.54
C ALA A 263 -16.35 -9.43 -28.88
N MET A 264 -15.16 -9.03 -29.33
CA MET A 264 -13.89 -9.45 -28.72
C MET A 264 -13.75 -8.97 -27.28
N MET A 265 -14.21 -7.76 -26.98
CA MET A 265 -14.25 -7.24 -25.61
C MET A 265 -15.19 -8.07 -24.72
N LYS A 266 -16.40 -8.40 -25.19
CA LYS A 266 -17.34 -9.28 -24.45
C LYS A 266 -16.74 -10.67 -24.25
N THR A 267 -16.08 -11.24 -25.26
CA THR A 267 -15.35 -12.51 -25.11
C THR A 267 -14.26 -12.41 -24.05
N TYR A 268 -13.46 -11.35 -24.05
CA TYR A 268 -12.43 -11.12 -23.03
C TYR A 268 -13.03 -11.13 -21.61
N LEU A 269 -14.09 -10.35 -21.37
CA LEU A 269 -14.75 -10.32 -20.07
C LEU A 269 -15.36 -11.68 -19.70
N ALA A 270 -15.95 -12.39 -20.66
CA ALA A 270 -16.50 -13.72 -20.44
C ALA A 270 -15.43 -14.75 -20.04
N THR A 271 -14.19 -14.63 -20.53
CA THR A 271 -13.10 -15.54 -20.08
C THR A 271 -12.82 -15.44 -18.58
N HIS A 272 -13.00 -14.26 -17.98
CA HIS A 272 -12.86 -14.05 -16.52
C HIS A 272 -14.08 -14.50 -15.72
N LEU A 273 -15.23 -14.67 -16.36
CA LEU A 273 -16.41 -15.29 -15.75
C LEU A 273 -16.26 -16.83 -15.71
N ILE A 274 -15.64 -17.41 -16.74
CA ILE A 274 -15.39 -18.86 -16.86
C ILE A 274 -14.25 -19.30 -15.93
N ASN A 275 -13.22 -18.47 -15.77
CA ASN A 275 -12.10 -18.74 -14.86
C ASN A 275 -11.99 -17.65 -13.79
N PRO A 276 -12.89 -17.65 -12.78
CA PRO A 276 -12.91 -16.60 -11.76
C PRO A 276 -11.65 -16.55 -10.89
N ILE A 277 -10.89 -17.65 -10.84
CA ILE A 277 -9.64 -17.79 -10.07
C ILE A 277 -8.42 -17.38 -10.92
N ALA A 278 -8.63 -16.97 -12.18
CA ALA A 278 -7.55 -16.53 -13.06
C ALA A 278 -6.74 -15.41 -12.39
N PRO A 279 -5.40 -15.45 -12.55
CA PRO A 279 -4.59 -14.34 -12.11
C PRO A 279 -5.00 -13.03 -12.73
N GLN A 280 -5.18 -12.02 -11.88
CA GLN A 280 -5.62 -10.67 -12.27
C GLN A 280 -7.05 -10.61 -12.83
N ASN A 281 -7.98 -11.40 -12.27
CA ASN A 281 -9.40 -11.22 -12.57
C ASN A 281 -9.79 -9.76 -12.26
N PRO A 282 -10.23 -8.97 -13.25
CA PRO A 282 -10.48 -7.54 -13.08
C PRO A 282 -11.84 -7.24 -12.43
N LEU A 283 -12.74 -8.23 -12.39
CA LEU A 283 -14.13 -8.06 -11.99
C LEU A 283 -14.32 -7.75 -10.50
N PRO A 284 -13.59 -8.38 -9.55
CA PRO A 284 -13.80 -8.15 -8.12
C PRO A 284 -13.67 -6.69 -7.68
N ALA A 285 -12.74 -5.93 -8.28
CA ALA A 285 -12.55 -4.51 -7.97
C ALA A 285 -13.72 -3.64 -8.44
N CYS A 286 -14.35 -4.03 -9.55
CA CYS A 286 -15.46 -3.31 -10.18
C CYS A 286 -16.82 -3.61 -9.53
N ILE A 287 -16.93 -4.68 -8.73
CA ILE A 287 -18.22 -5.17 -8.25
C ILE A 287 -18.41 -4.82 -6.78
N ALA A 288 -19.60 -4.30 -6.43
CA ALA A 288 -19.95 -4.00 -5.04
C ALA A 288 -19.97 -5.29 -4.23
N LEU A 289 -19.42 -5.25 -3.01
CA LEU A 289 -19.19 -6.42 -2.16
C LEU A 289 -20.47 -7.23 -1.90
N ARG A 290 -21.60 -6.53 -1.74
CA ARG A 290 -22.93 -7.14 -1.58
C ARG A 290 -23.35 -8.05 -2.74
N GLN A 291 -22.77 -7.88 -3.93
CA GLN A 291 -23.09 -8.64 -5.14
C GLN A 291 -22.11 -9.79 -5.41
N HIS A 292 -21.03 -9.92 -4.64
CA HIS A 292 -20.04 -10.99 -4.84
C HIS A 292 -20.65 -12.38 -4.65
N THR A 293 -21.54 -12.57 -3.67
CA THR A 293 -22.23 -13.84 -3.47
C THR A 293 -23.10 -14.19 -4.68
N THR A 294 -23.92 -13.26 -5.16
CA THR A 294 -24.74 -13.46 -6.36
C THR A 294 -23.90 -13.78 -7.59
N LEU A 295 -22.78 -13.08 -7.79
CA LEU A 295 -21.86 -13.39 -8.88
C LEU A 295 -21.28 -14.81 -8.75
N GLY A 296 -20.83 -15.18 -7.55
CA GLY A 296 -20.28 -16.51 -7.28
C GLY A 296 -21.28 -17.62 -7.55
N ASP A 297 -22.53 -17.43 -7.15
CA ASP A 297 -23.62 -18.38 -7.41
C ASP A 297 -23.93 -18.52 -8.91
N LEU A 298 -23.95 -17.41 -9.65
CA LEU A 298 -24.18 -17.41 -11.09
C LEU A 298 -23.03 -18.08 -11.85
N ILE A 299 -21.78 -17.79 -11.49
CA ILE A 299 -20.59 -18.42 -12.07
C ILE A 299 -20.59 -19.91 -11.76
N GLY A 300 -20.85 -20.31 -10.50
CA GLY A 300 -20.90 -21.72 -10.09
C GLY A 300 -21.97 -22.54 -10.82
N ARG A 301 -23.02 -21.89 -11.33
CA ARG A 301 -24.08 -22.50 -12.15
C ARG A 301 -23.78 -22.50 -13.65
N GLY A 302 -22.72 -21.83 -14.09
CA GLY A 302 -22.47 -21.60 -15.52
C GLY A 302 -23.54 -20.71 -16.18
N ALA A 303 -24.23 -19.88 -15.39
CA ALA A 303 -25.36 -19.07 -15.83
C ALA A 303 -24.93 -17.71 -16.42
N LEU A 304 -23.64 -17.50 -16.69
CA LEU A 304 -23.13 -16.27 -17.29
C LEU A 304 -22.21 -16.59 -18.46
N ASP A 305 -22.41 -15.88 -19.56
CA ASP A 305 -21.60 -15.93 -20.76
C ASP A 305 -21.51 -14.54 -21.42
N LEU A 306 -20.99 -14.48 -22.64
CA LEU A 306 -20.83 -13.22 -23.39
C LEU A 306 -22.15 -12.48 -23.68
N GLN A 307 -23.30 -13.17 -23.74
CA GLN A 307 -24.62 -12.57 -24.00
C GLN A 307 -25.15 -11.81 -22.79
N HIS A 308 -24.66 -12.18 -21.60
CA HIS A 308 -25.05 -11.56 -20.33
C HIS A 308 -24.23 -10.29 -20.02
N ILE A 309 -23.28 -9.92 -20.88
CA ILE A 309 -22.53 -8.66 -20.78
C ILE A 309 -23.30 -7.59 -21.53
N ASN A 310 -23.96 -6.71 -20.77
CA ASN A 310 -24.80 -5.66 -21.29
C ASN A 310 -24.08 -4.30 -21.27
N LEU A 311 -24.30 -3.52 -22.32
CA LEU A 311 -23.79 -2.17 -22.46
C LEU A 311 -24.94 -1.18 -22.34
N SER A 312 -24.77 -0.15 -21.51
CA SER A 312 -25.76 0.91 -21.38
C SER A 312 -25.14 2.23 -21.82
N PRO A 313 -25.64 2.86 -22.90
CA PRO A 313 -25.04 4.08 -23.43
C PRO A 313 -25.26 5.25 -22.47
N PHE A 314 -24.28 6.15 -22.38
CA PHE A 314 -24.40 7.40 -21.65
C PHE A 314 -23.72 8.56 -22.40
N SER A 315 -24.12 9.79 -22.05
CA SER A 315 -23.50 11.00 -22.59
C SER A 315 -22.44 11.51 -21.64
N ILE A 316 -21.28 11.90 -22.19
CA ILE A 316 -20.23 12.56 -21.42
C ILE A 316 -20.61 14.00 -21.11
N THR A 317 -20.30 14.43 -19.89
CA THR A 317 -20.41 15.80 -19.42
C THR A 317 -19.00 16.36 -19.14
N PRO A 318 -18.83 17.69 -19.02
CA PRO A 318 -17.56 18.26 -18.54
C PRO A 318 -17.16 17.76 -17.14
N GLY A 319 -18.15 17.29 -16.35
CA GLY A 319 -17.98 16.71 -15.02
C GLY A 319 -17.62 15.22 -15.01
N PHE A 320 -17.47 14.56 -16.17
CA PHE A 320 -17.33 13.11 -16.29
C PHE A 320 -16.36 12.47 -15.28
N PHE A 321 -15.13 12.99 -15.13
CA PHE A 321 -14.16 12.42 -14.20
C PHE A 321 -14.53 12.65 -12.72
N ASN A 322 -15.19 13.77 -12.40
CA ASN A 322 -15.71 13.99 -11.05
C ASN A 322 -16.87 13.05 -10.73
N ASP A 323 -17.78 12.84 -11.69
CA ASP A 323 -18.89 11.89 -11.56
C ASP A 323 -18.37 10.46 -11.45
N HIS A 324 -17.32 10.13 -12.22
CA HIS A 324 -16.64 8.85 -12.17
C HIS A 324 -16.02 8.57 -10.79
N LEU A 325 -15.30 9.55 -10.23
CA LEU A 325 -14.75 9.45 -8.88
C LEU A 325 -15.87 9.31 -7.84
N GLN A 326 -16.99 10.03 -8.01
CA GLN A 326 -18.14 9.89 -7.12
C GLN A 326 -18.71 8.46 -7.12
N LEU A 327 -18.81 7.80 -8.28
CA LEU A 327 -19.27 6.41 -8.36
C LEU A 327 -18.37 5.44 -7.57
N LEU A 328 -17.04 5.65 -7.61
CA LEU A 328 -16.09 4.84 -6.84
C LEU A 328 -16.22 5.10 -5.34
N ILE A 329 -16.44 6.36 -4.93
CA ILE A 329 -16.67 6.74 -3.54
C ILE A 329 -17.97 6.13 -3.03
N ASP A 330 -19.05 6.21 -3.80
CA ASP A 330 -20.35 5.64 -3.46
C ASP A 330 -20.30 4.12 -3.33
N LYS A 331 -19.55 3.45 -4.22
CA LYS A 331 -19.27 2.02 -4.08
C LYS A 331 -18.57 1.72 -2.77
N HIS A 332 -17.53 2.47 -2.43
CA HIS A 332 -16.79 2.25 -1.18
C HIS A 332 -17.70 2.41 0.05
N LYS A 333 -18.57 3.44 0.06
CA LYS A 333 -19.59 3.63 1.11
C LYS A 333 -20.58 2.46 1.18
N GLN A 334 -21.04 1.96 0.02
CA GLN A 334 -21.91 0.79 -0.04
C GLN A 334 -21.23 -0.48 0.47
N ASP A 335 -19.95 -0.68 0.16
CA ASP A 335 -19.16 -1.83 0.60
C ASP A 335 -18.99 -1.83 2.13
N ILE A 336 -18.70 -0.66 2.72
CA ILE A 336 -18.65 -0.48 4.18
C ILE A 336 -20.03 -0.72 4.81
N THR A 337 -21.09 -0.18 4.21
CA THR A 337 -22.47 -0.37 4.70
C THR A 337 -22.86 -1.84 4.72
N TYR A 338 -22.51 -2.57 3.66
CA TYR A 338 -22.74 -4.00 3.60
C TYR A 338 -21.93 -4.77 4.65
N LEU A 339 -20.63 -4.47 4.81
CA LEU A 339 -19.78 -5.08 5.84
C LEU A 339 -20.28 -4.79 7.26
N TRP A 340 -20.82 -3.59 7.47
CA TRP A 340 -21.41 -3.15 8.73
C TRP A 340 -22.69 -3.93 9.06
N SER A 341 -23.53 -4.19 8.06
CA SER A 341 -24.79 -4.91 8.23
C SER A 341 -24.61 -6.43 8.40
N GLN A 342 -23.43 -6.98 8.11
CA GLN A 342 -23.21 -8.42 8.26
C GLN A 342 -23.15 -8.82 9.75
N PRO A 343 -24.00 -9.77 10.18
CA PRO A 343 -24.16 -10.10 11.60
C PRO A 343 -22.93 -10.73 12.25
N GLU A 344 -22.01 -11.35 11.49
CA GLU A 344 -20.67 -11.74 11.94
C GLU A 344 -19.94 -12.48 10.80
N ARG A 345 -18.70 -12.11 10.49
CA ARG A 345 -17.72 -13.08 9.97
C ARG A 345 -16.58 -13.18 10.98
N LEU A 346 -16.63 -14.31 11.70
CA LEU A 346 -15.54 -14.97 12.42
C LEU A 346 -14.91 -14.19 13.58
N THR A 347 -15.39 -14.54 14.77
CA THR A 347 -14.57 -15.30 15.73
C THR A 347 -13.36 -15.99 15.07
N ALA A 348 -12.28 -15.25 14.85
CA ALA A 348 -10.97 -15.86 14.94
C ALA A 348 -10.91 -16.43 16.36
N ALA A 349 -10.92 -17.76 16.45
CA ALA A 349 -10.85 -18.48 17.70
C ALA A 349 -9.89 -17.78 18.65
N ALA A 350 -10.32 -17.59 19.90
CA ALA A 350 -9.64 -16.87 20.96
C ALA A 350 -8.30 -17.51 21.40
N THR A 351 -7.59 -18.21 20.52
CA THR A 351 -6.46 -19.08 20.83
C THR A 351 -5.18 -18.81 20.06
N ASN A 352 -5.08 -17.86 19.12
CA ASN A 352 -3.77 -17.44 18.61
C ASN A 352 -3.69 -15.93 18.40
N GLN A 353 -2.61 -15.35 18.95
CA GLN A 353 -2.23 -13.93 18.93
C GLN A 353 -1.93 -13.43 17.51
N ARG A 354 -2.89 -13.49 16.58
CA ARG A 354 -2.76 -12.80 15.29
C ARG A 354 -3.00 -11.29 15.49
N PRO A 355 -2.21 -10.42 14.84
CA PRO A 355 -2.53 -9.00 14.81
C PRO A 355 -3.91 -8.82 14.16
N PHE A 356 -4.78 -8.06 14.83
CA PHE A 356 -6.14 -7.77 14.39
C PHE A 356 -6.11 -7.12 12.99
N GLU A 357 -6.65 -7.79 11.97
CA GLU A 357 -6.87 -7.18 10.66
C GLU A 357 -8.10 -6.23 10.72
N PRO A 358 -8.03 -5.01 10.15
CA PRO A 358 -9.16 -4.10 10.12
C PRO A 358 -10.35 -4.71 9.37
N ARG A 359 -11.55 -4.61 9.96
CA ARG A 359 -12.82 -5.11 9.39
C ARG A 359 -13.19 -4.47 8.05
N TYR A 360 -12.67 -3.27 7.81
CA TYR A 360 -12.95 -2.47 6.62
C TYR A 360 -11.64 -2.24 5.85
N PRO A 361 -11.13 -3.25 5.11
CA PRO A 361 -9.98 -3.03 4.25
C PRO A 361 -10.38 -2.01 3.18
N SER A 362 -9.72 -0.85 3.17
CA SER A 362 -9.90 0.12 2.10
C SER A 362 -9.32 -0.49 0.82
N ASN A 363 -10.16 -0.92 -0.11
CA ASN A 363 -9.69 -1.33 -1.43
C ASN A 363 -9.30 -0.06 -2.23
N ARG A 364 -8.03 0.33 -2.10
CA ARG A 364 -7.46 1.54 -2.73
C ARG A 364 -7.14 1.35 -4.21
N SER A 365 -7.07 0.10 -4.68
CA SER A 365 -6.67 -0.23 -6.07
C SER A 365 -7.55 0.42 -7.13
N ALA A 366 -8.82 0.71 -6.81
CA ALA A 366 -9.71 1.43 -7.71
C ALA A 366 -9.30 2.89 -7.97
N PHE A 367 -8.49 3.47 -7.08
CA PHE A 367 -8.00 4.86 -7.16
C PHE A 367 -6.51 4.94 -7.59
N GLU A 368 -5.83 3.79 -7.70
CA GLU A 368 -4.46 3.69 -8.21
C GLU A 368 -4.50 3.60 -9.74
N PHE A 369 -4.70 4.75 -10.39
CA PHE A 369 -4.90 4.80 -11.83
C PHE A 369 -3.63 4.41 -12.60
N PHE A 370 -3.81 3.54 -13.59
CA PHE A 370 -2.80 3.20 -14.60
C PHE A 370 -1.43 2.71 -14.08
N SER A 371 -1.38 2.10 -12.89
CA SER A 371 -0.15 1.60 -12.25
C SER A 371 0.70 0.72 -13.17
N ASP A 372 0.07 -0.12 -14.01
CA ASP A 372 0.78 -0.94 -15.00
C ASP A 372 1.61 -0.10 -15.98
N CYS A 373 1.07 1.01 -16.48
CA CYS A 373 1.77 1.89 -17.41
C CYS A 373 2.86 2.70 -16.71
N VAL A 374 2.62 3.10 -15.46
CA VAL A 374 3.63 3.77 -14.63
C VAL A 374 4.84 2.86 -14.44
N ILE A 375 4.61 1.64 -13.97
CA ILE A 375 5.66 0.66 -13.63
C ILE A 375 6.41 0.20 -14.87
N ASN A 376 5.68 -0.19 -15.93
CA ASN A 376 6.29 -0.89 -17.06
C ASN A 376 6.75 0.04 -18.19
N ARG A 377 6.36 1.32 -18.18
CA ARG A 377 6.70 2.26 -19.27
C ARG A 377 7.22 3.60 -18.76
N ALA A 378 6.49 4.26 -17.86
CA ALA A 378 6.84 5.60 -17.42
C ALA A 378 8.16 5.62 -16.65
N ILE A 379 8.30 4.80 -15.59
CA ILE A 379 9.52 4.73 -14.78
C ILE A 379 10.75 4.38 -15.65
N PRO A 380 10.72 3.34 -16.52
CA PRO A 380 11.82 3.08 -17.44
C PRO A 380 12.16 4.27 -18.35
N ALA A 381 11.15 4.93 -18.94
CA ALA A 381 11.36 6.07 -19.82
C ALA A 381 11.97 7.28 -19.09
N VAL A 382 11.52 7.56 -17.86
CA VAL A 382 12.09 8.62 -17.01
C VAL A 382 13.53 8.31 -16.65
N THR A 383 13.84 7.07 -16.27
CA THR A 383 15.21 6.64 -15.95
C THR A 383 16.14 6.82 -17.16
N ALA A 384 15.74 6.30 -18.33
CA ALA A 384 16.53 6.44 -19.55
C ALA A 384 16.72 7.92 -19.96
N TRP A 385 15.68 8.74 -19.82
CA TRP A 385 15.80 10.18 -20.07
C TRP A 385 16.77 10.84 -19.08
N ARG A 386 16.65 10.60 -17.77
CA ARG A 386 17.57 11.15 -16.76
C ARG A 386 19.01 10.76 -17.02
N GLU A 387 19.25 9.51 -17.44
CA GLU A 387 20.59 9.05 -17.85
C GLU A 387 21.11 9.79 -19.08
N SER A 388 20.27 10.04 -20.09
CA SER A 388 20.62 10.81 -21.29
C SER A 388 20.91 12.29 -21.01
N GLN A 389 20.35 12.85 -19.93
CA GLN A 389 20.57 14.24 -19.52
C GLN A 389 21.81 14.42 -18.64
N ARG A 390 22.45 13.35 -18.18
CA ARG A 390 23.69 13.47 -17.42
C ARG A 390 24.77 14.07 -18.34
N PRO A 391 25.37 15.23 -17.99
CA PRO A 391 26.54 15.69 -18.71
C PRO A 391 27.62 14.60 -18.65
N ALA A 392 28.43 14.47 -19.70
CA ALA A 392 29.66 13.71 -19.62
C ALA A 392 30.49 14.31 -18.48
N VAL A 393 30.59 13.61 -17.35
CA VAL A 393 31.30 14.11 -16.18
C VAL A 393 32.80 14.11 -16.50
N GLU A 394 33.37 15.30 -16.73
CA GLU A 394 34.73 15.58 -16.26
C GLU A 394 34.71 15.50 -14.72
N PRO A 395 35.65 14.78 -14.10
CA PRO A 395 35.58 14.49 -12.68
C PRO A 395 35.90 15.73 -11.84
N GLU A 396 34.86 16.40 -11.37
CA GLU A 396 34.94 17.21 -10.15
C GLU A 396 34.06 16.57 -9.07
N ASP A 397 34.68 15.71 -8.26
CA ASP A 397 34.25 15.51 -6.88
C ASP A 397 35.48 15.73 -6.01
N LYS A 398 35.37 16.67 -5.06
CA LYS A 398 36.35 16.78 -3.98
C LYS A 398 36.44 15.41 -3.31
N PRO A 399 37.63 14.80 -3.17
CA PRO A 399 37.76 13.51 -2.53
C PRO A 399 37.38 13.64 -1.06
N THR A 400 36.27 13.00 -0.66
CA THR A 400 36.06 12.60 0.73
C THR A 400 37.12 11.55 1.07
N SER A 401 38.00 11.84 2.03
CA SER A 401 39.08 10.95 2.46
C SER A 401 38.61 9.69 3.20
N LEU A 402 37.31 9.54 3.46
CA LEU A 402 36.74 8.44 4.22
C LEU A 402 36.45 7.23 3.33
N LYS A 403 36.82 6.03 3.81
CA LYS A 403 36.54 4.76 3.11
C LYS A 403 35.02 4.56 2.92
N PRO A 404 34.55 4.13 1.73
CA PRO A 404 33.13 3.93 1.46
C PRO A 404 32.57 2.75 2.25
N ILE A 405 31.26 2.77 2.51
CA ILE A 405 30.51 1.61 3.00
C ILE A 405 30.04 0.83 1.77
N LYS A 406 30.32 -0.47 1.72
CA LYS A 406 29.95 -1.32 0.58
C LYS A 406 28.85 -2.27 1.01
N LEU A 407 27.66 -2.12 0.44
CA LEU A 407 26.54 -3.02 0.67
C LEU A 407 26.44 -3.99 -0.51
N HIS A 408 26.93 -5.21 -0.28
CA HIS A 408 26.81 -6.33 -1.18
C HIS A 408 25.47 -7.02 -0.94
N PHE A 409 24.66 -7.17 -1.98
CA PHE A 409 23.35 -7.81 -1.86
C PHE A 409 23.15 -8.92 -2.89
N ILE A 410 22.41 -9.93 -2.48
CA ILE A 410 22.03 -11.10 -3.28
C ILE A 410 20.53 -11.30 -3.14
N TYR A 411 19.84 -11.47 -4.26
CA TYR A 411 18.44 -11.89 -4.27
C TYR A 411 18.38 -13.41 -4.31
N HIS A 412 17.73 -14.03 -3.33
CA HIS A 412 17.54 -15.47 -3.34
C HIS A 412 16.56 -15.90 -4.45
N GLN A 413 16.70 -17.13 -4.96
CA GLN A 413 15.89 -17.66 -6.06
C GLN A 413 14.38 -17.65 -5.80
N ASP A 414 13.98 -17.75 -4.54
CA ASP A 414 12.57 -17.74 -4.14
C ASP A 414 11.92 -16.38 -4.39
N LEU A 415 12.68 -15.31 -4.59
CA LEU A 415 12.14 -14.01 -5.02
C LEU A 415 11.78 -14.03 -6.52
N GLU A 416 12.40 -14.90 -7.33
CA GLU A 416 12.10 -15.06 -8.77
C GLU A 416 11.02 -16.13 -9.02
N ASP A 417 10.93 -17.19 -8.21
CA ASP A 417 10.07 -18.34 -8.49
C ASP A 417 8.60 -18.08 -8.12
N SER A 418 7.65 -18.43 -8.98
CA SER A 418 6.20 -18.17 -8.80
C SER A 418 5.40 -19.41 -8.39
N ARG A 419 6.08 -20.52 -8.06
CA ARG A 419 5.46 -21.83 -7.89
C ARG A 419 5.55 -22.28 -6.43
N LEU A 420 4.36 -22.61 -5.88
CA LEU A 420 4.04 -23.19 -4.56
C LEU A 420 3.60 -22.17 -3.50
N LEU A 421 2.29 -21.90 -3.44
CA LEU A 421 1.66 -21.17 -2.34
C LEU A 421 0.42 -21.90 -1.80
N SER A 422 0.39 -21.99 -0.47
CA SER A 422 -0.77 -22.34 0.36
C SER A 422 -1.81 -21.21 0.33
N VAL A 423 -3.08 -21.61 0.46
CA VAL A 423 -4.28 -20.84 0.09
C VAL A 423 -4.50 -19.58 0.95
N SER A 424 -3.81 -19.42 2.09
CA SER A 424 -3.94 -18.25 2.96
C SER A 424 -2.98 -17.09 2.64
N ASN A 425 -1.94 -17.32 1.85
CA ASN A 425 -0.97 -16.28 1.43
C ASN A 425 -1.28 -15.68 0.05
N LEU A 426 -2.43 -16.03 -0.54
CA LEU A 426 -2.82 -15.63 -1.89
C LEU A 426 -3.29 -14.17 -2.02
N LEU A 427 -3.54 -13.45 -0.92
CA LEU A 427 -3.90 -12.02 -0.99
C LEU A 427 -2.69 -11.10 -0.92
N SER A 428 -1.61 -11.48 -0.24
CA SER A 428 -0.36 -10.72 -0.18
C SER A 428 0.58 -11.02 -1.36
N ALA A 429 0.58 -12.25 -1.87
CA ALA A 429 1.46 -12.68 -2.96
C ALA A 429 0.98 -12.27 -4.38
N PHE A 430 -0.24 -11.73 -4.52
CA PHE A 430 -0.86 -11.51 -5.83
C PHE A 430 -0.97 -10.04 -6.27
N LEU A 431 -0.76 -9.10 -5.35
CA LEU A 431 -0.67 -7.66 -5.65
C LEU A 431 0.73 -7.21 -6.08
N LEU A 432 1.72 -8.09 -5.97
CA LEU A 432 3.10 -7.84 -6.36
C LEU A 432 3.54 -8.94 -7.33
N LYS A 433 3.64 -8.64 -8.63
CA LYS A 433 4.68 -9.31 -9.42
C LYS A 433 6.01 -9.07 -8.69
N PRO A 434 6.94 -10.04 -8.63
CA PRO A 434 8.25 -9.76 -8.07
C PRO A 434 8.77 -8.51 -8.80
N PRO A 435 9.14 -7.45 -8.07
CA PRO A 435 9.62 -6.23 -8.71
C PRO A 435 10.78 -6.62 -9.60
N THR A 436 10.93 -6.00 -10.77
CA THR A 436 12.16 -6.18 -11.55
C THR A 436 13.35 -5.87 -10.63
N LEU A 437 14.47 -6.56 -10.81
CA LEU A 437 15.71 -6.36 -10.04
C LEU A 437 16.05 -4.88 -9.75
N PRO A 438 15.87 -3.94 -10.72
CA PRO A 438 16.07 -2.51 -10.48
C PRO A 438 15.06 -1.88 -9.49
N LEU A 439 13.79 -2.30 -9.52
CA LEU A 439 12.74 -1.86 -8.58
C LEU A 439 12.97 -2.39 -7.17
N MET A 440 13.53 -3.61 -7.00
CA MET A 440 13.94 -4.11 -5.68
C MET A 440 15.12 -3.32 -5.13
N LYS A 441 16.14 -3.06 -5.95
CA LYS A 441 17.30 -2.24 -5.57
C LYS A 441 16.87 -0.84 -5.12
N GLN A 442 15.95 -0.22 -5.87
CA GLN A 442 15.45 1.11 -5.56
C GLN A 442 14.50 1.11 -4.35
N GLY A 443 13.63 0.12 -4.20
CA GLY A 443 12.64 0.07 -3.12
C GLY A 443 13.21 -0.26 -1.74
N PHE A 444 14.27 -1.08 -1.65
CA PHE A 444 14.87 -1.50 -0.39
C PHE A 444 16.11 -0.70 0.00
N PHE A 445 16.96 -0.34 -0.96
CA PHE A 445 18.29 0.19 -0.66
C PHE A 445 18.48 1.69 -0.93
N SER A 446 17.73 2.30 -1.85
CA SER A 446 18.02 3.69 -2.25
C SER A 446 17.86 4.71 -1.12
N TRP A 447 16.81 4.58 -0.31
CA TRP A 447 16.53 5.51 0.79
C TRP A 447 17.48 5.28 1.98
N ILE A 448 17.87 4.04 2.27
CA ILE A 448 18.82 3.73 3.35
C ILE A 448 20.25 4.15 2.97
N VAL A 449 20.61 4.10 1.69
CA VAL A 449 21.85 4.72 1.18
C VAL A 449 21.88 6.19 1.55
N THR A 450 20.83 6.94 1.21
CA THR A 450 20.74 8.38 1.54
C THR A 450 20.86 8.64 3.04
N GLU A 451 20.18 7.85 3.87
CA GLU A 451 20.26 7.98 5.33
C GLU A 451 21.68 7.66 5.86
N LEU A 452 22.33 6.61 5.37
CA LEU A 452 23.68 6.24 5.80
C LEU A 452 24.74 7.23 5.33
N GLU A 453 24.64 7.74 4.10
CA GLU A 453 25.50 8.82 3.60
C GLU A 453 25.32 10.09 4.43
N HIS A 454 24.08 10.42 4.81
CA HIS A 454 23.79 11.56 5.68
C HIS A 454 24.38 11.39 7.09
N ILE A 455 24.25 10.21 7.69
CA ILE A 455 24.78 9.92 9.04
C ILE A 455 26.32 9.94 9.05
N SER A 456 26.93 9.33 8.04
CA SER A 456 28.36 8.99 8.07
C SER A 456 29.27 9.95 7.30
N GLY A 457 28.73 10.72 6.36
CA GLY A 457 29.53 11.46 5.38
C GLY A 457 30.36 10.58 4.45
N ARG A 458 30.20 9.25 4.50
CA ARG A 458 30.87 8.28 3.61
C ARG A 458 29.97 8.01 2.42
N LYS A 459 30.56 7.82 1.25
CA LYS A 459 29.86 7.25 0.10
C LYS A 459 29.38 5.84 0.42
N VAL A 460 28.16 5.48 0.02
CA VAL A 460 27.64 4.12 0.15
C VAL A 460 27.52 3.49 -1.24
N GLU A 461 28.21 2.38 -1.45
CA GLU A 461 28.23 1.65 -2.72
C GLU A 461 27.31 0.43 -2.66
N LEU A 462 26.34 0.36 -3.57
CA LEU A 462 25.44 -0.79 -3.71
C LEU A 462 25.97 -1.76 -4.77
N ILE A 463 26.51 -2.89 -4.32
CA ILE A 463 27.13 -3.91 -5.15
C ILE A 463 26.21 -5.13 -5.22
N GLU A 464 25.75 -5.47 -6.41
CA GLU A 464 24.99 -6.69 -6.62
C GLU A 464 25.96 -7.84 -6.92
N ILE A 465 25.84 -8.96 -6.20
CA ILE A 465 26.59 -10.17 -6.53
C ILE A 465 25.80 -10.95 -7.58
N ASP A 466 26.34 -11.02 -8.80
CA ASP A 466 25.67 -11.65 -9.94
C ASP A 466 25.46 -13.16 -9.70
N LYS A 467 24.24 -13.65 -9.95
CA LYS A 467 23.87 -15.06 -9.74
C LYS A 467 24.70 -16.05 -10.55
N LYS A 468 25.27 -15.63 -11.69
CA LYS A 468 26.19 -16.49 -12.45
C LYS A 468 27.56 -16.61 -11.78
N SER A 469 27.98 -15.60 -11.02
CA SER A 469 29.26 -15.57 -10.31
C SER A 469 29.22 -16.30 -8.96
N ALA A 470 28.03 -16.39 -8.35
CA ALA A 470 27.79 -17.00 -7.04
C ALA A 470 26.48 -17.82 -7.00
N PRO A 471 26.32 -18.86 -7.85
CA PRO A 471 25.10 -19.68 -7.86
C PRO A 471 24.79 -20.31 -6.50
N GLU A 472 25.82 -20.65 -5.73
CA GLU A 472 25.71 -21.21 -4.37
C GLU A 472 25.05 -20.26 -3.37
N LEU A 473 25.24 -18.95 -3.53
CA LEU A 473 24.61 -17.94 -2.68
C LEU A 473 23.18 -17.63 -3.14
N TYR A 474 22.94 -17.71 -4.45
CA TYR A 474 21.61 -17.49 -5.06
C TYR A 474 20.58 -18.55 -4.65
N THR A 475 21.02 -19.81 -4.50
CA THR A 475 20.18 -20.93 -4.07
C THR A 475 20.42 -21.35 -2.62
N PHE A 476 20.94 -20.43 -1.80
CA PHE A 476 21.31 -20.72 -0.41
C PHE A 476 20.08 -21.11 0.43
N ASP A 477 20.13 -22.27 1.10
CA ASP A 477 19.05 -22.77 1.94
C ASP A 477 18.96 -21.99 3.26
N TYR A 478 18.31 -20.83 3.24
CA TYR A 478 18.31 -19.88 4.34
C TYR A 478 17.32 -20.20 5.46
N ILE A 479 16.35 -21.11 5.23
CA ILE A 479 15.32 -21.43 6.22
C ILE A 479 15.97 -22.28 7.32
N SER A 480 15.74 -21.92 8.58
CA SER A 480 16.24 -22.68 9.73
C SER A 480 15.23 -22.72 10.86
N THR A 481 15.41 -23.64 11.79
CA THR A 481 14.72 -23.65 13.08
C THR A 481 15.42 -22.75 14.12
N SER A 482 16.61 -22.23 13.81
CA SER A 482 17.42 -21.38 14.68
C SER A 482 18.01 -20.20 13.90
N GLU A 483 17.86 -18.98 14.45
CA GLU A 483 18.45 -17.75 13.90
C GLU A 483 19.97 -17.89 13.76
N GLN A 484 20.59 -18.42 14.82
CA GLN A 484 22.03 -18.61 14.93
C GLN A 484 22.56 -19.57 13.86
N ASP A 485 21.87 -20.69 13.64
CA ASP A 485 22.25 -21.65 12.59
C ASP A 485 22.16 -21.04 11.19
N ALA A 486 21.09 -20.28 10.91
CA ALA A 486 20.91 -19.66 9.60
C ALA A 486 22.03 -18.65 9.29
N ILE A 487 22.35 -17.78 10.25
CA ILE A 487 23.37 -16.75 10.05
C ILE A 487 24.78 -17.34 10.02
N ASP A 488 25.07 -18.39 10.79
CA ASP A 488 26.36 -19.11 10.75
C ASP A 488 26.60 -19.76 9.38
N ARG A 489 25.58 -20.43 8.84
CA ARG A 489 25.68 -21.05 7.50
C ARG A 489 25.81 -19.99 6.41
N TRP A 490 25.13 -18.86 6.56
CA TRP A 490 25.22 -17.76 5.60
C TRP A 490 26.60 -17.12 5.59
N GLU A 491 27.15 -16.83 6.78
CA GLU A 491 28.51 -16.34 6.93
C GLU A 491 29.52 -17.30 6.28
N GLN A 492 29.42 -18.60 6.56
CA GLN A 492 30.32 -19.61 5.96
C GLN A 492 30.21 -19.64 4.43
N ALA A 493 29.00 -19.53 3.88
CA ALA A 493 28.80 -19.52 2.43
C ALA A 493 29.44 -18.28 1.78
N VAL A 494 29.25 -17.10 2.37
CA VAL A 494 29.84 -15.85 1.87
C VAL A 494 31.36 -15.85 2.01
N ILE A 495 31.91 -16.34 3.13
CA ILE A 495 33.37 -16.48 3.31
C ILE A 495 33.95 -17.40 2.24
N ALA A 496 33.34 -18.56 2.00
CA ALA A 496 33.78 -19.49 0.95
C ALA A 496 33.75 -18.83 -0.44
N PHE A 497 32.73 -18.00 -0.73
CA PHE A 497 32.65 -17.22 -1.97
C PHE A 497 33.78 -16.19 -2.07
N ILE A 498 34.05 -15.43 -1.02
CA ILE A 498 35.12 -14.42 -0.96
C ILE A 498 36.49 -15.07 -1.18
N GLU A 499 36.77 -16.18 -0.49
CA GLU A 499 38.02 -16.94 -0.62
C GLU A 499 38.19 -17.50 -2.03
N ARG A 500 37.13 -18.08 -2.59
CA ARG A 500 37.12 -18.62 -3.96
C ARG A 500 37.37 -17.54 -5.02
N THR A 501 36.88 -16.33 -4.79
CA THR A 501 36.99 -15.21 -5.74
C THR A 501 38.19 -14.30 -5.47
N SER A 502 38.95 -14.55 -4.39
CA SER A 502 40.05 -13.70 -3.93
C SER A 502 39.66 -12.23 -3.80
N GLN A 503 38.41 -11.95 -3.43
CA GLN A 503 37.93 -10.57 -3.28
C GLN A 503 38.46 -9.97 -1.97
N PRO A 504 39.12 -8.80 -2.00
CA PRO A 504 39.52 -8.13 -0.77
C PRO A 504 38.27 -7.59 -0.06
N THR A 505 38.13 -7.90 1.22
CA THR A 505 37.04 -7.40 2.06
C THR A 505 37.58 -6.54 3.21
N SER A 506 36.75 -5.62 3.66
CA SER A 506 36.97 -4.79 4.84
C SER A 506 35.79 -4.91 5.79
N PRO A 507 35.91 -4.51 7.06
CA PRO A 507 34.76 -4.46 7.98
C PRO A 507 33.58 -3.60 7.49
N LEU A 508 33.80 -2.71 6.50
CA LEU A 508 32.77 -1.87 5.87
C LEU A 508 32.07 -2.56 4.68
N ASP A 509 32.52 -3.75 4.29
CA ASP A 509 31.81 -4.61 3.34
C ASP A 509 30.75 -5.41 4.10
N LYS A 510 29.48 -5.12 3.81
CA LYS A 510 28.30 -5.76 4.40
C LYS A 510 27.60 -6.62 3.36
N PHE A 511 27.24 -7.84 3.71
CA PHE A 511 26.69 -8.86 2.81
C PHE A 511 25.28 -9.25 3.25
N ILE A 512 24.30 -9.05 2.37
CA ILE A 512 22.88 -9.18 2.69
C ILE A 512 22.23 -10.14 1.71
N LEU A 513 21.64 -11.22 2.24
CA LEU A 513 20.75 -12.09 1.49
C LEU A 513 19.32 -11.57 1.61
N LEU A 514 18.67 -11.25 0.49
CA LEU A 514 17.26 -10.94 0.45
C LEU A 514 16.44 -12.18 0.11
N THR A 515 15.42 -12.45 0.93
CA THR A 515 14.60 -13.67 0.85
C THR A 515 13.11 -13.34 0.74
N ARG A 516 12.29 -14.26 0.23
CA ARG A 516 10.83 -14.08 0.22
C ARG A 516 10.18 -14.43 1.57
N HIS A 517 10.68 -15.47 2.23
CA HIS A 517 10.12 -15.98 3.48
C HIS A 517 10.98 -15.59 4.68
N SER A 518 10.37 -15.67 5.86
CA SER A 518 11.05 -15.52 7.15
C SER A 518 12.16 -16.56 7.32
N VAL A 519 13.27 -16.18 7.96
CA VAL A 519 14.44 -17.03 8.20
C VAL A 519 14.07 -18.20 9.12
N VAL A 520 13.38 -17.88 10.23
CA VAL A 520 12.72 -18.87 11.09
C VAL A 520 11.21 -18.73 10.87
N PRO A 521 10.49 -19.81 10.51
CA PRO A 521 9.06 -19.75 10.22
C PRO A 521 8.25 -19.00 11.27
N ASP A 522 7.40 -18.08 10.81
CA ASP A 522 6.41 -17.31 11.57
C ASP A 522 6.92 -16.31 12.63
N ASN A 523 8.23 -16.18 12.87
CA ASN A 523 8.75 -15.37 14.00
C ASN A 523 9.91 -14.42 13.67
N VAL A 524 10.73 -14.69 12.63
CA VAL A 524 11.99 -13.94 12.42
C VAL A 524 12.11 -13.49 10.96
N LEU A 525 11.91 -12.20 10.73
CA LEU A 525 11.98 -11.62 9.39
C LEU A 525 13.41 -11.33 8.93
N GLY A 526 14.36 -11.18 9.85
CA GLY A 526 15.77 -10.96 9.51
C GLY A 526 16.66 -11.42 10.66
N VAL A 527 17.90 -11.75 10.32
CA VAL A 527 18.93 -12.12 11.29
C VAL A 527 20.27 -11.53 10.86
N THR A 528 21.03 -11.06 11.83
CA THR A 528 22.39 -10.57 11.64
C THR A 528 23.17 -10.61 12.95
N TYR A 529 24.49 -10.55 12.85
CA TYR A 529 25.34 -10.26 13.98
C TYR A 529 25.42 -8.76 14.25
N HIS A 530 25.19 -8.37 15.50
CA HIS A 530 25.42 -6.99 15.91
C HIS A 530 26.88 -6.59 15.66
N LYS A 531 27.09 -5.49 14.93
CA LYS A 531 28.40 -5.00 14.45
C LYS A 531 29.15 -5.95 13.50
N GLY A 532 28.46 -6.96 12.97
CA GLY A 532 29.00 -7.93 12.01
C GLY A 532 28.95 -7.46 10.57
N GLN A 533 29.18 -8.39 9.64
CA GLN A 533 29.20 -8.14 8.20
C GLN A 533 28.12 -8.88 7.42
N PHE A 534 27.38 -9.80 8.04
CA PHE A 534 26.48 -10.72 7.35
C PHE A 534 25.05 -10.54 7.87
N ALA A 535 24.09 -10.53 6.96
CA ALA A 535 22.67 -10.48 7.29
C ALA A 535 21.83 -11.30 6.30
N ILE A 536 20.71 -11.82 6.80
CA ILE A 536 19.61 -12.35 5.99
C ILE A 536 18.38 -11.50 6.30
N ALA A 537 17.68 -11.02 5.28
CA ALA A 537 16.53 -10.15 5.46
C ALA A 537 15.38 -10.52 4.51
N CYS A 538 14.19 -10.70 5.09
CA CYS A 538 12.97 -10.97 4.35
C CYS A 538 12.42 -9.70 3.71
N ALA A 539 12.05 -9.80 2.43
CA ALA A 539 11.50 -8.72 1.62
C ALA A 539 10.04 -8.34 1.96
N MET A 540 9.42 -9.00 2.95
CA MET A 540 8.04 -8.70 3.37
C MET A 540 7.86 -7.28 3.95
N SER A 541 8.93 -6.66 4.44
CA SER A 541 8.92 -5.24 4.83
C SER A 541 10.14 -4.53 4.25
N ARG A 542 9.91 -3.32 3.71
CA ARG A 542 10.99 -2.47 3.20
C ARG A 542 11.98 -2.06 4.28
N MET A 543 11.55 -2.11 5.55
CA MET A 543 12.38 -1.74 6.70
C MET A 543 13.28 -2.88 7.17
N THR A 544 12.99 -4.15 6.86
CA THR A 544 13.77 -5.29 7.37
C THR A 544 15.23 -5.23 6.92
N PRO A 545 15.56 -5.04 5.63
CA PRO A 545 16.97 -4.96 5.23
C PRO A 545 17.70 -3.79 5.90
N ALA A 546 17.05 -2.63 6.03
CA ALA A 546 17.61 -1.47 6.70
C ALA A 546 17.81 -1.71 8.21
N HIS A 547 16.92 -2.47 8.85
CA HIS A 547 17.02 -2.88 10.24
C HIS A 547 18.25 -3.75 10.48
N GLU A 548 18.45 -4.76 9.64
CA GLU A 548 19.64 -5.62 9.73
C GLU A 548 20.93 -4.86 9.42
N ILE A 549 20.92 -3.96 8.42
CA ILE A 549 22.04 -3.06 8.15
C ILE A 549 22.36 -2.20 9.37
N GLY A 550 21.34 -1.67 10.05
CA GLY A 550 21.49 -0.93 11.29
C GLY A 550 22.25 -1.72 12.35
N HIS A 551 21.84 -2.97 12.60
CA HIS A 551 22.53 -3.85 13.54
C HIS A 551 23.99 -4.12 13.15
N MET A 552 24.29 -4.37 11.87
CA MET A 552 25.67 -4.53 11.36
C MET A 552 26.53 -3.27 11.55
N LEU A 553 25.89 -2.12 11.69
CA LEU A 553 26.52 -0.82 11.92
C LEU A 553 26.42 -0.36 13.38
N GLY A 554 26.00 -1.22 14.31
CA GLY A 554 26.00 -0.92 15.75
C GLY A 554 24.72 -0.28 16.30
N ALA A 555 23.67 -0.14 15.48
CA ALA A 555 22.36 0.30 15.95
C ALA A 555 21.65 -0.78 16.80
N LYS A 556 20.80 -0.34 17.72
CA LYS A 556 20.16 -1.16 18.77
C LYS A 556 18.66 -0.98 18.83
N HIS A 557 17.95 -2.02 19.28
CA HIS A 557 16.48 -1.98 19.44
C HIS A 557 16.04 -0.98 20.50
N GLU A 558 16.78 -0.90 21.60
CA GLU A 558 16.45 -0.08 22.77
C GLU A 558 16.48 1.42 22.44
N ALA A 559 17.38 1.81 21.53
CA ALA A 559 17.50 3.17 21.01
C ALA A 559 16.45 3.46 19.93
N GLY A 560 15.56 2.52 19.58
CA GLY A 560 14.46 2.73 18.64
C GLY A 560 13.42 3.69 19.20
N ALA A 561 13.29 4.86 18.58
CA ALA A 561 12.37 5.92 18.99
C ALA A 561 11.06 5.91 18.19
N ILE A 562 10.04 6.53 18.78
CA ILE A 562 8.83 6.97 18.10
C ILE A 562 8.94 8.49 17.96
N ILE A 563 8.86 8.98 16.74
CA ILE A 563 8.97 10.40 16.42
C ILE A 563 7.57 10.94 16.12
N TYR A 564 7.36 12.22 16.44
CA TYR A 564 6.15 12.94 16.11
C TYR A 564 6.49 14.13 15.20
N ASP A 565 6.10 14.04 13.93
CA ASP A 565 6.35 15.02 12.87
C ASP A 565 5.06 15.45 12.13
N GLY A 566 3.92 15.31 12.81
CA GLY A 566 2.58 15.43 12.22
C GLY A 566 1.82 14.10 12.28
N TRP A 567 2.53 12.96 12.37
CA TRP A 567 2.02 11.63 12.68
C TRP A 567 2.98 10.90 13.63
N TRP A 568 2.54 9.84 14.31
CA TRP A 568 3.44 9.01 15.11
C TRP A 568 4.12 8.01 14.20
N SER A 569 5.44 8.10 14.09
CA SER A 569 6.23 7.28 13.19
C SER A 569 7.35 6.55 13.93
N GLU A 570 7.61 5.31 13.56
CA GLU A 570 8.59 4.43 14.18
C GLU A 570 9.91 4.46 13.40
N THR A 571 11.01 4.63 14.15
CA THR A 571 12.36 4.58 13.56
C THR A 571 12.79 3.16 13.24
N ILE A 572 13.77 3.03 12.33
CA ILE A 572 14.21 1.75 11.74
C ILE A 572 14.44 0.65 12.77
N MET A 573 15.05 0.95 13.91
CA MET A 573 15.43 -0.05 14.90
C MET A 573 14.33 -0.44 15.88
N ARG A 574 13.10 0.10 15.77
CA ARG A 574 12.03 -0.32 16.66
C ARG A 574 11.76 -1.82 16.48
N SER A 575 11.83 -2.58 17.57
CA SER A 575 11.63 -4.03 17.54
C SER A 575 10.26 -4.37 16.95
N GLN A 576 10.22 -5.39 16.08
CA GLN A 576 9.00 -5.88 15.42
C GLN A 576 7.86 -6.20 16.40
N TYR A 577 8.16 -6.66 17.62
CA TYR A 577 7.17 -6.94 18.67
C TYR A 577 6.57 -5.68 19.30
N GLN A 578 7.25 -4.54 19.14
CA GLN A 578 6.85 -3.24 19.66
C GLN A 578 6.35 -2.31 18.54
N ARG A 579 6.45 -2.76 17.29
CA ARG A 579 5.93 -2.03 16.13
C ARG A 579 4.41 -2.02 16.15
N SER A 580 3.85 -0.89 15.74
CA SER A 580 2.41 -0.70 15.70
C SER A 580 1.96 -0.50 14.27
N VAL A 581 0.94 -1.26 13.86
CA VAL A 581 0.20 -1.01 12.60
C VAL A 581 -0.47 0.38 12.55
N TRP A 582 -0.47 1.10 13.68
CA TRP A 582 -1.00 2.45 13.85
C TRP A 582 0.07 3.55 13.75
N ARG A 583 1.33 3.20 13.47
CA ARG A 583 2.43 4.15 13.34
C ARG A 583 3.08 3.98 11.96
N ALA A 584 3.42 5.09 11.32
CA ALA A 584 4.10 5.03 10.01
C ALA A 584 5.58 4.67 10.20
N ASP A 585 6.25 4.20 9.15
CA ASP A 585 7.72 4.07 9.17
C ASP A 585 8.35 5.45 8.89
N THR A 586 9.33 5.88 9.69
CA THR A 586 10.03 7.15 9.45
C THR A 586 11.02 7.09 8.29
N TYR A 587 11.39 5.89 7.82
CA TYR A 587 12.51 5.64 6.91
C TYR A 587 13.85 6.26 7.36
N ARG A 588 14.04 6.41 8.68
CA ARG A 588 15.30 6.92 9.27
C ARG A 588 15.64 6.28 10.62
N PHE A 589 16.91 6.34 11.00
CA PHE A 589 17.34 5.96 12.34
C PHE A 589 16.96 7.04 13.36
N SER A 590 16.68 6.65 14.60
CA SER A 590 16.57 7.60 15.73
C SER A 590 17.89 8.32 15.94
N ASP A 591 17.86 9.51 16.55
CA ASP A 591 19.08 10.30 16.78
C ASP A 591 20.12 9.51 17.58
N GLU A 592 19.71 8.79 18.63
CA GLU A 592 20.59 7.90 19.40
C GLU A 592 21.19 6.75 18.56
N ASN A 593 20.42 6.16 17.64
CA ASN A 593 20.98 5.16 16.74
C ASN A 593 21.90 5.75 15.67
N ARG A 594 21.66 6.99 15.23
CA ARG A 594 22.60 7.69 14.33
C ARG A 594 23.95 7.87 15.03
N GLU A 595 23.94 8.24 16.32
CA GLU A 595 25.16 8.33 17.14
C GLU A 595 25.85 6.97 17.30
N HIS A 596 25.11 5.88 17.54
CA HIS A 596 25.68 4.54 17.61
C HIS A 596 26.33 4.10 16.28
N ILE A 597 25.70 4.41 15.15
CA ILE A 597 26.23 4.14 13.81
C ILE A 597 27.50 4.96 13.57
N GLN A 598 27.50 6.24 13.91
CA GLN A 598 28.70 7.10 13.82
C GLN A 598 29.85 6.56 14.68
N ALA A 599 29.58 6.17 15.93
CA ALA A 599 30.58 5.63 16.84
C ALA A 599 31.14 4.26 16.40
N TYR A 600 30.36 3.48 15.65
CA TYR A 600 30.88 2.27 15.00
C TYR A 600 31.79 2.63 13.82
N LEU A 601 31.33 3.55 12.96
CA LEU A 601 32.04 3.94 11.73
C LEU A 601 33.32 4.72 11.98
N SER A 602 33.44 5.45 13.10
CA SER A 602 34.64 6.21 13.46
C SER A 602 35.87 5.32 13.72
N GLN A 603 35.66 4.02 13.94
CA GLN A 603 36.74 3.04 14.12
C GLN A 603 37.47 2.70 12.80
N PHE A 604 36.91 3.14 11.66
CA PHE A 604 37.42 2.87 10.32
C PHE A 604 37.73 4.15 9.54
N GLU A 605 37.97 5.25 10.27
CA GLU A 605 38.49 6.52 9.75
C GLU A 605 39.97 6.42 9.35
#